data_AF-A0A9E5S504-F1
#
_entry.id   AF-A0A9E5S504-F1
#
_cell.length_a   1.000
_cell.length_b   1.000
_cell.length_c   1.000
_cell.angle_alpha   90.00
_cell.angle_beta   90.00
_cell.angle_gamma   90.00
#
_symmetry.space_group_name_H-M   'P 1'
#
loop_
_entity.id
_entity.type
_entity.pdbx_description
1 polymer ?
#
loop_
_entity_poly.entity_id
_entity_poly.type
_entity_poly.pdbx_seq_one_letter_code
_entity_poly.pdbx_strand_id
1 'polypeptide(L)'
;MVKDWQVNATNERPKPVMSRILVVLLLLALLGFLLVGGFLMFGQRQVDTILTAFEEALEKADYSQAMNLYRLAQDKALADGWLDRHQEKYRKALTAMEKLSNERLDRIEYRLGQGKRLTKTELEFSSQMAEISATRLISFLRNLCVDYLRGTQSFFVVRNAFDQLADFDNLKHAIGHLPAEFDQMTAVQPMIKSALSSWAAGDYWDAWQQFNNLTKDPAQTGFVYDQLLLMQSECESTMYEPLLMAARNLMEGGRYMSAQSALEALQAVFVDDPAIAADLAVCENNVPKVLVEYFGPIEIISILPLIADAETAFSGGPNLAAVRDVMLTTGEFRRLLEQLYGNHFILIDHDRIYDENGNRKTLWLPENKKPLVLVIEGLNYYASRRALGTNWDLVLDESGNVCATRPQSGRQMVISREDEAIGILDLFVETHRDFSYDGAKGTIAVTGYECLFGKVIHSNQLPDRNKALRDMGYQELRLSAADIADNRREAEAIVTRLQNTGWQFACFTYGLINVRDASFERIQDDTSKWLDQIGALTGPVGFYNYPFGAFLNGSDPRAIWLREQGFRFFCGQGTKAYMYSGYGYLYADKTPISGYSLRNSRTYQLERLLDPSKVYDATLRKDY
;
A
#
# COMPACT_ATOMS: atom_id res chain seq x y z
N MET A 1 -90.06 -69.17 -18.80
CA MET A 1 -89.56 -68.29 -17.74
C MET A 1 -88.03 -68.39 -17.73
N VAL A 2 -87.20 -67.42 -18.12
CA VAL A 2 -87.29 -66.19 -18.97
C VAL A 2 -86.11 -65.29 -18.53
N LYS A 3 -85.23 -64.76 -19.39
CA LYS A 3 -85.26 -64.61 -20.85
C LYS A 3 -83.85 -64.69 -21.44
N ASP A 4 -83.71 -65.56 -22.44
CA ASP A 4 -82.65 -65.58 -23.45
C ASP A 4 -82.45 -64.20 -24.10
N TRP A 5 -81.32 -64.00 -24.78
CA TRP A 5 -81.33 -63.60 -26.19
C TRP A 5 -79.98 -63.86 -26.85
N GLN A 6 -79.99 -64.80 -27.81
CA GLN A 6 -79.02 -64.96 -28.87
C GLN A 6 -78.89 -63.67 -29.68
N VAL A 7 -77.67 -63.26 -30.08
CA VAL A 7 -77.48 -62.50 -31.33
C VAL A 7 -76.20 -62.92 -32.04
N ASN A 8 -76.41 -63.80 -33.02
CA ASN A 8 -75.87 -63.81 -34.37
C ASN A 8 -74.57 -63.05 -34.68
N ALA A 9 -73.59 -63.84 -35.11
CA ALA A 9 -72.56 -63.41 -36.05
C ALA A 9 -73.19 -62.80 -37.31
N THR A 10 -73.02 -61.49 -37.50
CA THR A 10 -73.15 -60.85 -38.81
C THR A 10 -71.80 -60.26 -39.19
N ASN A 11 -71.23 -60.91 -40.20
CA ASN A 11 -69.99 -60.57 -40.88
C ASN A 11 -70.24 -59.30 -41.73
N GLU A 12 -70.02 -58.10 -41.19
CA GLU A 12 -69.83 -56.91 -42.02
C GLU A 12 -68.36 -56.52 -42.01
N ARG A 13 -67.67 -56.99 -43.05
CA ARG A 13 -66.30 -56.60 -43.38
C ARG A 13 -66.23 -55.07 -43.47
N PRO A 14 -65.33 -54.38 -42.73
CA PRO A 14 -65.01 -53.00 -43.07
C PRO A 14 -64.49 -52.98 -44.50
N LYS A 15 -65.10 -52.13 -45.34
CA LYS A 15 -64.82 -51.99 -46.77
C LYS A 15 -63.29 -51.93 -46.98
N PRO A 16 -62.71 -52.79 -47.83
CA PRO A 16 -61.27 -52.99 -47.91
C PRO A 16 -60.49 -51.73 -48.32
N VAL A 17 -61.14 -50.70 -48.85
CA VAL A 17 -60.48 -49.50 -49.40
C VAL A 17 -59.93 -48.57 -48.30
N MET A 18 -60.70 -48.25 -47.25
CA MET A 18 -60.25 -47.34 -46.17
C MET A 18 -59.15 -47.97 -45.30
N SER A 19 -59.30 -49.26 -44.97
CA SER A 19 -58.26 -50.04 -44.29
C SER A 19 -56.98 -50.15 -45.15
N ARG A 20 -57.12 -50.37 -46.47
CA ARG A 20 -55.96 -50.40 -47.38
C ARG A 20 -55.29 -49.03 -47.52
N ILE A 21 -56.05 -47.93 -47.61
CA ILE A 21 -55.48 -46.57 -47.68
C ILE A 21 -54.76 -46.21 -46.37
N LEU A 22 -55.34 -46.52 -45.21
CA LEU A 22 -54.71 -46.28 -43.91
C LEU A 22 -53.43 -47.13 -43.75
N VAL A 23 -53.47 -48.40 -44.15
CA VAL A 23 -52.29 -49.27 -44.16
C VAL A 23 -51.23 -48.76 -45.12
N VAL A 24 -51.59 -48.28 -46.31
CA VAL A 24 -50.64 -47.66 -47.26
C VAL A 24 -50.06 -46.36 -46.71
N LEU A 25 -50.85 -45.49 -46.07
CA LEU A 25 -50.36 -44.27 -45.44
C LEU A 25 -49.44 -44.55 -44.24
N LEU A 26 -49.77 -45.54 -43.40
CA LEU A 26 -48.91 -45.99 -42.31
C LEU A 26 -47.63 -46.64 -42.82
N LEU A 27 -47.70 -47.42 -43.91
CA LEU A 27 -46.51 -47.99 -44.56
C LEU A 27 -45.64 -46.89 -45.19
N LEU A 28 -46.23 -45.87 -45.81
CA LEU A 28 -45.50 -44.71 -46.34
C LEU A 28 -44.89 -43.85 -45.23
N ALA A 29 -45.60 -43.67 -44.11
CA ALA A 29 -45.07 -42.99 -42.93
C ALA A 29 -43.96 -43.79 -42.26
N LEU A 30 -44.08 -45.11 -42.16
CA LEU A 30 -43.04 -46.02 -41.66
C LEU A 30 -41.83 -46.03 -42.62
N LEU A 31 -42.06 -46.05 -43.93
CA LEU A 31 -41.02 -45.94 -44.94
C LEU A 31 -40.32 -44.58 -44.82
N GLY A 32 -41.07 -43.50 -44.63
CA GLY A 32 -40.54 -42.16 -44.36
C GLY A 32 -39.73 -42.11 -43.05
N PHE A 33 -40.19 -42.75 -41.98
CA PHE A 33 -39.49 -42.81 -40.70
C PHE A 33 -38.23 -43.68 -40.76
N LEU A 34 -38.26 -44.79 -41.52
CA LEU A 34 -37.11 -45.65 -41.79
C LEU A 34 -36.11 -44.97 -42.74
N LEU A 35 -36.58 -44.18 -43.70
CA LEU A 35 -35.73 -43.39 -44.59
C LEU A 35 -35.09 -42.23 -43.82
N VAL A 36 -35.83 -41.51 -42.99
CA VAL A 36 -35.30 -40.44 -42.13
C VAL A 36 -34.38 -41.00 -41.04
N GLY A 37 -34.76 -42.09 -40.38
CA GLY A 37 -33.94 -42.77 -39.37
C GLY A 37 -32.69 -43.42 -39.96
N GLY A 38 -32.81 -44.01 -41.16
CA GLY A 38 -31.70 -44.52 -41.96
C GLY A 38 -30.75 -43.40 -42.38
N PHE A 39 -31.29 -42.28 -42.87
CA PHE A 39 -30.51 -41.09 -43.22
C PHE A 39 -29.80 -40.48 -42.01
N LEU A 40 -30.46 -40.41 -40.84
CA LEU A 40 -29.88 -39.94 -39.58
C LEU A 40 -28.78 -40.86 -39.03
N MET A 41 -28.94 -42.19 -39.13
CA MET A 41 -27.87 -43.16 -38.80
C MET A 41 -26.72 -43.09 -39.80
N PHE A 42 -27.00 -42.92 -41.09
CA PHE A 42 -25.99 -42.80 -42.12
C PHE A 42 -25.16 -41.52 -41.93
N GLY A 43 -25.82 -40.40 -41.62
CA GLY A 43 -25.17 -39.15 -41.25
C GLY A 43 -24.32 -39.27 -39.97
N GLN A 44 -24.78 -40.02 -38.96
CA GLN A 44 -23.99 -40.25 -37.73
C GLN A 44 -22.75 -41.10 -37.98
N ARG A 45 -22.89 -42.23 -38.69
CA ARG A 45 -21.75 -43.07 -39.10
C ARG A 45 -20.74 -42.27 -39.92
N GLN A 46 -21.21 -41.36 -40.77
CA GLN A 46 -20.33 -40.54 -41.59
C GLN A 46 -19.54 -39.51 -40.76
N VAL A 47 -20.14 -38.90 -39.74
CA VAL A 47 -19.45 -37.98 -38.81
C VAL A 47 -18.40 -38.73 -37.98
N ASP A 48 -18.77 -39.87 -37.39
CA ASP A 48 -17.85 -40.68 -36.58
C ASP A 48 -16.68 -41.18 -37.43
N THR A 49 -16.93 -41.59 -38.68
CA THR A 49 -15.87 -42.00 -39.62
C THR A 49 -14.91 -40.86 -39.93
N ILE A 50 -15.42 -39.63 -40.10
CA ILE A 50 -14.59 -38.45 -40.39
C ILE A 50 -13.71 -38.11 -39.18
N LEU A 51 -14.24 -38.18 -37.96
CA LEU A 51 -13.47 -37.92 -36.74
C LEU A 51 -12.38 -38.98 -36.52
N THR A 52 -12.71 -40.26 -36.64
CA THR A 52 -11.71 -41.34 -36.52
C THR A 52 -10.65 -41.27 -37.61
N ALA A 53 -11.03 -40.95 -38.84
CA ALA A 53 -10.06 -40.76 -39.93
C ALA A 53 -9.14 -39.54 -39.68
N PHE A 54 -9.65 -38.51 -39.02
CA PHE A 54 -8.85 -37.34 -38.63
C PHE A 54 -7.85 -37.69 -37.52
N GLU A 55 -8.28 -38.43 -36.50
CA GLU A 55 -7.41 -38.97 -35.45
C GLU A 55 -6.28 -39.82 -36.05
N GLU A 56 -6.63 -40.75 -36.93
CA GLU A 56 -5.66 -41.62 -37.61
C GLU A 56 -4.68 -40.83 -38.49
N ALA A 57 -5.17 -39.80 -39.20
CA ALA A 57 -4.34 -38.91 -40.00
C ALA A 57 -3.34 -38.12 -39.11
N LEU A 58 -3.79 -37.61 -37.96
CA LEU A 58 -2.93 -36.95 -36.98
C LEU A 58 -1.88 -37.89 -36.35
N GLU A 59 -2.21 -39.16 -36.13
CA GLU A 59 -1.27 -40.17 -35.62
C GLU A 59 -0.20 -40.55 -36.66
N LYS A 60 -0.60 -40.65 -37.93
CA LYS A 60 0.30 -40.95 -39.05
C LYS A 60 1.11 -39.75 -39.56
N ALA A 61 0.89 -38.57 -38.98
CA ALA A 61 1.43 -37.29 -39.45
C ALA A 61 1.05 -36.95 -40.91
N ASP A 62 -0.12 -37.41 -41.37
CA ASP A 62 -0.70 -37.00 -42.65
C ASP A 62 -1.59 -35.75 -42.46
N TYR A 63 -0.92 -34.61 -42.26
CA TYR A 63 -1.61 -33.36 -41.94
C TYR A 63 -2.38 -32.78 -43.13
N SER A 64 -1.99 -33.11 -44.36
CA SER A 64 -2.78 -32.77 -45.55
C SER A 64 -4.14 -33.47 -45.53
N GLN A 65 -4.16 -34.78 -45.22
CA GLN A 65 -5.40 -35.52 -45.06
C GLN A 65 -6.22 -35.00 -43.87
N ALA A 66 -5.57 -34.75 -42.72
CA ALA A 66 -6.24 -34.20 -41.54
C ALA A 66 -6.91 -32.86 -41.85
N MET A 67 -6.22 -31.95 -42.56
CA MET A 67 -6.75 -30.65 -42.91
C MET A 67 -7.92 -30.73 -43.90
N ASN A 68 -7.85 -31.65 -44.88
CA ASN A 68 -8.97 -31.90 -45.78
C ASN A 68 -10.21 -32.44 -45.06
N LEU A 69 -10.01 -33.34 -44.07
CA LEU A 69 -11.11 -33.87 -43.24
C LEU A 69 -11.72 -32.79 -42.35
N TYR A 70 -10.89 -31.90 -41.80
CA TYR A 70 -11.35 -30.76 -41.02
C TYR A 70 -12.18 -29.78 -41.87
N ARG A 71 -11.68 -29.37 -43.03
CA ARG A 71 -12.43 -28.50 -43.98
C ARG A 71 -13.73 -29.15 -44.42
N LEU A 72 -13.72 -30.46 -44.68
CA LEU A 72 -14.94 -31.21 -45.02
C LEU A 72 -15.96 -31.17 -43.88
N ALA A 73 -15.51 -31.30 -42.62
CA ALA A 73 -16.39 -31.19 -41.46
C ALA A 73 -16.91 -29.74 -41.30
N GLN A 74 -16.06 -28.74 -41.57
CA GLN A 74 -16.40 -27.32 -41.52
C GLN A 74 -17.46 -26.94 -42.56
N ASP A 75 -17.26 -27.31 -43.82
CA ASP A 75 -18.21 -27.06 -44.91
C ASP A 75 -19.59 -27.67 -44.60
N LYS A 76 -19.61 -28.90 -44.07
CA LYS A 76 -20.86 -29.58 -43.69
C LYS A 76 -21.52 -28.98 -42.46
N ALA A 77 -20.78 -28.34 -41.57
CA ALA A 77 -21.32 -27.61 -40.44
C ALA A 77 -21.94 -26.26 -40.85
N LEU A 78 -21.53 -25.70 -41.98
CA LEU A 78 -21.95 -24.38 -42.50
C LEU A 78 -22.99 -24.45 -43.64
N ALA A 79 -23.19 -25.61 -44.27
CA ALA A 79 -24.09 -25.74 -45.42
C ALA A 79 -25.57 -25.44 -45.07
N ASP A 80 -26.16 -24.43 -45.72
CA ASP A 80 -27.59 -24.07 -45.59
C ASP A 80 -28.49 -25.19 -46.14
N GLY A 81 -29.08 -25.97 -45.24
CA GLY A 81 -29.97 -27.08 -45.58
C GLY A 81 -30.99 -27.35 -44.49
N TRP A 82 -32.19 -27.80 -44.90
CA TRP A 82 -33.45 -27.91 -44.16
C TRP A 82 -33.46 -28.80 -42.87
N LEU A 83 -32.31 -29.30 -42.38
CA LEU A 83 -32.20 -30.20 -41.21
C LEU A 83 -31.06 -29.80 -40.25
N ASP A 84 -31.39 -28.90 -39.32
CA ASP A 84 -30.56 -28.34 -38.23
C ASP A 84 -29.75 -29.38 -37.40
N ARG A 85 -30.30 -30.60 -37.21
CA ARG A 85 -29.66 -31.65 -36.39
C ARG A 85 -28.40 -32.29 -36.99
N HIS A 86 -28.16 -32.18 -38.30
CA HIS A 86 -26.94 -32.74 -38.91
C HIS A 86 -25.75 -31.78 -38.77
N GLN A 87 -26.00 -30.48 -38.91
CA GLN A 87 -24.98 -29.43 -38.69
C GLN A 87 -24.43 -29.51 -37.26
N GLU A 88 -25.31 -29.70 -36.27
CA GLU A 88 -24.92 -29.82 -34.86
C GLU A 88 -23.96 -31.02 -34.60
N LYS A 89 -24.10 -32.11 -35.36
CA LYS A 89 -23.18 -33.26 -35.26
C LYS A 89 -21.80 -32.92 -35.83
N TYR A 90 -21.75 -32.23 -36.98
CA TYR A 90 -20.48 -31.77 -37.56
C TYR A 90 -19.81 -30.70 -36.70
N ARG A 91 -20.57 -29.81 -36.04
CA ARG A 91 -20.05 -28.85 -35.04
C ARG A 91 -19.40 -29.57 -33.86
N LYS A 92 -20.03 -30.62 -33.32
CA LYS A 92 -19.43 -31.44 -32.24
C LYS A 92 -18.16 -32.15 -32.69
N ALA A 93 -18.14 -32.69 -33.91
CA ALA A 93 -16.93 -33.30 -34.46
C ALA A 93 -15.81 -32.28 -34.65
N LEU A 94 -16.10 -31.07 -35.16
CA LEU A 94 -15.14 -29.97 -35.23
C LEU A 94 -14.59 -29.62 -33.85
N THR A 95 -15.45 -29.50 -32.83
CA THR A 95 -15.00 -29.26 -31.44
C THR A 95 -14.05 -30.36 -30.96
N ALA A 96 -14.31 -31.62 -31.30
CA ALA A 96 -13.42 -32.74 -30.96
C ALA A 96 -12.08 -32.69 -31.73
N MET A 97 -12.12 -32.36 -33.03
CA MET A 97 -10.91 -32.17 -33.86
C MET A 97 -10.04 -31.01 -33.36
N GLU A 98 -10.67 -29.88 -33.02
CA GLU A 98 -10.03 -28.72 -32.41
C GLU A 98 -9.41 -29.08 -31.06
N LYS A 99 -10.12 -29.85 -30.22
CA LYS A 99 -9.58 -30.34 -28.95
C LYS A 99 -8.32 -31.17 -29.14
N LEU A 100 -8.33 -32.16 -30.03
CA LEU A 100 -7.16 -32.99 -30.33
C LEU A 100 -5.98 -32.18 -30.89
N SER A 101 -6.29 -31.19 -31.72
CA SER A 101 -5.30 -30.26 -32.28
C SER A 101 -4.72 -29.35 -31.19
N ASN A 102 -5.56 -28.87 -30.27
CA ASN A 102 -5.16 -28.06 -29.13
C ASN A 102 -4.27 -28.84 -28.15
N GLU A 103 -4.56 -30.10 -27.87
CA GLU A 103 -3.69 -30.96 -27.04
C GLU A 103 -2.29 -31.14 -27.66
N ARG A 104 -2.18 -31.09 -28.99
CA ARG A 104 -0.89 -31.08 -29.70
C ARG A 104 -0.19 -29.73 -29.58
N LEU A 105 -0.94 -28.62 -29.74
CA LEU A 105 -0.43 -27.26 -29.56
C LEU A 105 0.07 -27.02 -28.13
N ASP A 106 -0.64 -27.52 -27.11
CA ASP A 106 -0.20 -27.46 -25.70
C ASP A 106 1.20 -28.06 -25.53
N ARG A 107 1.46 -29.22 -26.16
CA ARG A 107 2.77 -29.89 -26.09
C ARG A 107 3.85 -29.11 -26.83
N ILE A 108 3.51 -28.51 -27.96
CA ILE A 108 4.41 -27.66 -28.75
C ILE A 108 4.80 -26.42 -27.95
N GLU A 109 3.82 -25.67 -27.44
CA GLU A 109 4.00 -24.48 -26.63
C GLU A 109 4.80 -24.78 -25.35
N TYR A 110 4.45 -25.85 -24.64
CA TYR A 110 5.20 -26.29 -23.47
C TYR A 110 6.66 -26.59 -23.81
N ARG A 111 6.92 -27.33 -24.90
CA ARG A 111 8.29 -27.67 -25.30
C ARG A 111 9.08 -26.42 -25.70
N LEU A 112 8.48 -25.51 -26.46
CA LEU A 112 9.10 -24.24 -26.84
C LEU A 112 9.39 -23.35 -25.64
N GLY A 113 8.44 -23.23 -24.70
CA GLY A 113 8.59 -22.45 -23.47
C GLY A 113 9.70 -22.97 -22.55
N GLN A 114 10.12 -24.22 -22.73
CA GLN A 114 11.28 -24.83 -22.06
C GLN A 114 12.60 -24.65 -22.84
N GLY A 115 12.60 -23.87 -23.93
CA GLY A 115 13.78 -23.67 -24.78
C GLY A 115 14.22 -24.92 -25.55
N LYS A 116 13.32 -25.89 -25.74
CA LYS A 116 13.64 -27.15 -26.43
C LYS A 116 13.29 -27.05 -27.92
N ARG A 117 13.92 -27.92 -28.71
CA ARG A 117 13.59 -28.08 -30.14
C ARG A 117 12.39 -28.99 -30.33
N LEU A 118 11.49 -28.58 -31.23
CA LEU A 118 10.34 -29.37 -31.68
C LEU A 118 10.81 -30.59 -32.47
N THR A 119 9.99 -31.66 -32.44
CA THR A 119 10.21 -32.81 -33.32
C THR A 119 9.86 -32.46 -34.76
N LYS A 120 10.32 -33.27 -35.72
CA LYS A 120 9.94 -33.14 -37.13
C LYS A 120 8.41 -33.13 -37.29
N THR A 121 7.71 -34.05 -36.62
CA THR A 121 6.25 -34.15 -36.67
C THR A 121 5.55 -32.93 -36.09
N GLU A 122 6.13 -32.26 -35.09
CA GLU A 122 5.59 -31.03 -34.49
C GLU A 122 5.78 -29.81 -35.39
N LEU A 123 6.92 -29.71 -36.09
CA LEU A 123 7.16 -28.67 -37.11
C LEU A 123 6.21 -28.82 -38.30
N GLU A 124 6.04 -30.06 -38.78
CA GLU A 124 5.09 -30.39 -39.85
C GLU A 124 3.65 -30.08 -39.44
N PHE A 125 3.24 -30.41 -38.22
CA PHE A 125 1.92 -30.06 -37.70
C PHE A 125 1.73 -28.53 -37.65
N SER A 126 2.70 -27.80 -37.09
CA SER A 126 2.63 -26.34 -36.90
C SER A 126 2.47 -25.59 -38.22
N SER A 127 3.11 -26.08 -39.29
CA SER A 127 3.08 -25.48 -40.64
C SER A 127 1.88 -25.94 -41.47
N GLN A 128 1.54 -27.24 -41.47
CA GLN A 128 0.52 -27.80 -42.37
C GLN A 128 -0.92 -27.68 -41.82
N MET A 129 -1.10 -27.56 -40.51
CA MET A 129 -2.42 -27.38 -39.87
C MET A 129 -2.74 -25.90 -39.62
N ALA A 130 -2.34 -25.01 -40.53
CA ALA A 130 -2.36 -23.55 -40.34
C ALA A 130 -3.73 -22.98 -39.94
N GLU A 131 -4.84 -23.52 -40.43
CA GLU A 131 -6.21 -23.04 -40.10
C GLU A 131 -6.57 -23.23 -38.62
N ILE A 132 -5.86 -24.12 -37.91
CA ILE A 132 -6.05 -24.39 -36.50
C ILE A 132 -4.86 -23.86 -35.67
N SER A 133 -3.63 -23.96 -36.19
CA SER A 133 -2.42 -23.65 -35.44
C SER A 133 -2.02 -22.16 -35.47
N ALA A 134 -2.29 -21.44 -36.56
CA ALA A 134 -1.61 -20.17 -36.84
C ALA A 134 -1.88 -19.10 -35.77
N THR A 135 -3.15 -18.77 -35.50
CA THR A 135 -3.54 -17.74 -34.53
C THR A 135 -2.95 -18.02 -33.15
N ARG A 136 -3.00 -19.28 -32.72
CA ARG A 136 -2.54 -19.71 -31.41
C ARG A 136 -1.02 -19.60 -31.27
N LEU A 137 -0.27 -20.06 -32.28
CA LEU A 137 1.19 -19.95 -32.30
C LEU A 137 1.66 -18.50 -32.42
N ILE A 138 0.94 -17.65 -33.15
CA ILE A 138 1.19 -16.20 -33.21
C ILE A 138 1.05 -15.59 -31.81
N SER A 139 -0.06 -15.85 -31.12
CA SER A 139 -0.28 -15.38 -29.75
C SER A 139 0.80 -15.88 -28.80
N PHE A 140 1.15 -17.16 -28.87
CA PHE A 140 2.22 -17.75 -28.06
C PHE A 140 3.57 -17.04 -28.28
N LEU A 141 3.98 -16.83 -29.53
CA LEU A 141 5.26 -16.19 -29.85
C LEU A 141 5.29 -14.72 -29.43
N ARG A 142 4.17 -13.99 -29.60
CA ARG A 142 4.04 -12.62 -29.07
C ARG A 142 4.14 -12.61 -27.54
N ASN A 143 3.46 -13.54 -26.86
CA ASN A 143 3.51 -13.65 -25.39
C ASN A 143 4.92 -13.97 -24.89
N LEU A 144 5.69 -14.81 -25.59
CA LEU A 144 7.10 -15.03 -25.24
C LEU A 144 7.94 -13.74 -25.30
N CYS A 145 7.67 -12.85 -26.26
CA CYS A 145 8.31 -11.53 -26.30
C CYS A 145 7.86 -10.64 -25.13
N VAL A 146 6.58 -10.66 -24.76
CA VAL A 146 6.07 -9.94 -23.58
C VAL A 146 6.71 -10.45 -22.30
N ASP A 147 6.76 -11.77 -22.11
CA ASP A 147 7.37 -12.42 -20.96
C ASP A 147 8.87 -12.09 -20.87
N TYR A 148 9.55 -12.03 -22.02
CA TYR A 148 10.93 -11.57 -22.07
C TYR A 148 11.05 -10.10 -21.65
N LEU A 149 10.25 -9.18 -22.20
CA LEU A 149 10.27 -7.77 -21.80
C LEU A 149 9.99 -7.57 -20.30
N ARG A 150 9.05 -8.34 -19.74
CA ARG A 150 8.73 -8.35 -18.30
C ARG A 150 9.79 -9.07 -17.45
N GLY A 151 10.76 -9.74 -18.06
CA GLY A 151 11.84 -10.46 -17.38
C GLY A 151 11.44 -11.80 -16.77
N THR A 152 10.30 -12.36 -17.15
CA THR A 152 9.81 -13.69 -16.72
C THR A 152 10.27 -14.82 -17.64
N GLN A 153 10.83 -14.49 -18.81
CA GLN A 153 11.39 -15.45 -19.76
C GLN A 153 12.80 -15.06 -20.22
N SER A 154 13.62 -16.04 -20.62
CA SER A 154 14.96 -15.82 -21.15
C SER A 154 14.96 -15.52 -22.65
N PHE A 155 15.90 -14.68 -23.11
CA PHE A 155 16.05 -14.40 -24.54
C PHE A 155 16.33 -15.67 -25.37
N PHE A 156 17.07 -16.62 -24.78
CA PHE A 156 17.34 -17.92 -25.41
C PHE A 156 16.06 -18.64 -25.81
N VAL A 157 15.06 -18.65 -24.93
CA VAL A 157 13.77 -19.31 -25.21
C VAL A 157 13.02 -18.59 -26.34
N VAL A 158 12.96 -17.26 -26.31
CA VAL A 158 12.34 -16.46 -27.38
C VAL A 158 13.02 -16.74 -28.71
N ARG A 159 14.34 -16.55 -28.79
CA ARG A 159 15.12 -16.77 -30.01
C ARG A 159 14.93 -18.20 -30.52
N ASN A 160 15.05 -19.21 -29.65
CA ASN A 160 14.87 -20.62 -30.04
C ASN A 160 13.46 -20.90 -30.57
N ALA A 161 12.41 -20.25 -30.08
CA ALA A 161 11.06 -20.43 -30.61
C ALA A 161 10.88 -19.76 -31.98
N PHE A 162 11.40 -18.54 -32.15
CA PHE A 162 11.35 -17.83 -33.43
C PHE A 162 12.17 -18.52 -34.51
N ASP A 163 13.38 -19.00 -34.21
CA ASP A 163 14.24 -19.73 -35.16
C ASP A 163 13.57 -21.00 -35.72
N GLN A 164 12.59 -21.56 -35.00
CA GLN A 164 11.90 -22.79 -35.41
C GLN A 164 10.59 -22.54 -36.14
N LEU A 165 9.91 -21.42 -35.88
CA LEU A 165 8.53 -21.19 -36.34
C LEU A 165 8.36 -19.94 -37.22
N ALA A 166 9.16 -18.89 -37.04
CA ALA A 166 8.87 -17.57 -37.59
C ALA A 166 8.88 -17.50 -39.12
N ASP A 167 9.60 -18.42 -39.77
CA ASP A 167 9.70 -18.50 -41.24
C ASP A 167 8.55 -19.27 -41.91
N PHE A 168 7.63 -19.87 -41.14
CA PHE A 168 6.47 -20.53 -41.75
C PHE A 168 5.53 -19.51 -42.38
N ASP A 169 5.05 -19.77 -43.60
CA ASP A 169 4.23 -18.85 -44.38
C ASP A 169 2.97 -18.38 -43.64
N ASN A 170 2.38 -19.26 -42.80
CA ASN A 170 1.20 -18.96 -41.98
C ASN A 170 1.49 -18.07 -40.76
N LEU A 171 2.75 -17.89 -40.37
CA LEU A 171 3.16 -17.09 -39.20
C LEU A 171 3.93 -15.83 -39.59
N LYS A 172 4.75 -15.92 -40.66
CA LYS A 172 5.70 -14.90 -41.08
C LYS A 172 5.10 -13.51 -41.28
N HIS A 173 3.89 -13.41 -41.84
CA HIS A 173 3.23 -12.13 -42.04
C HIS A 173 2.84 -11.42 -40.72
N ALA A 174 2.49 -12.18 -39.68
CA ALA A 174 2.01 -11.64 -38.41
C ALA A 174 3.14 -11.31 -37.42
N ILE A 175 4.22 -12.08 -37.44
CA ILE A 175 5.29 -12.00 -36.42
C ILE A 175 6.70 -11.90 -36.99
N GLY A 176 6.88 -12.01 -38.30
CA GLY A 176 8.21 -12.04 -38.93
C GLY A 176 9.00 -10.73 -38.80
N HIS A 177 8.37 -9.63 -38.38
CA HIS A 177 9.04 -8.37 -38.08
C HIS A 177 9.64 -8.33 -36.67
N LEU A 178 9.09 -9.08 -35.71
CA LEU A 178 9.50 -9.03 -34.29
C LEU A 178 10.99 -9.36 -34.05
N PRO A 179 11.62 -10.31 -34.78
CA PRO A 179 13.05 -10.55 -34.62
C PRO A 179 13.95 -9.33 -34.86
N ALA A 180 13.50 -8.35 -35.66
CA ALA A 180 14.24 -7.11 -35.89
C ALA A 180 14.23 -6.18 -34.66
N GLU A 181 13.27 -6.36 -33.75
CA GLU A 181 13.15 -5.58 -32.52
C GLU A 181 13.86 -6.23 -31.33
N PHE A 182 14.46 -7.42 -31.47
CA PHE A 182 15.07 -8.15 -30.36
C PHE A 182 16.20 -7.40 -29.65
N ASP A 183 17.01 -6.64 -30.39
CA ASP A 183 18.06 -5.81 -29.79
C ASP A 183 17.46 -4.68 -28.95
N GLN A 184 16.39 -4.05 -29.44
CA GLN A 184 15.64 -3.03 -28.70
C GLN A 184 14.97 -3.63 -27.45
N MET A 185 14.35 -4.82 -27.57
CA MET A 185 13.78 -5.55 -26.42
C MET A 185 14.85 -5.80 -25.35
N THR A 186 16.04 -6.23 -25.77
CA THR A 186 17.17 -6.51 -24.87
C THR A 186 17.67 -5.24 -24.18
N ALA A 187 17.74 -4.13 -24.91
CA ALA A 187 18.19 -2.85 -24.38
C ALA A 187 17.22 -2.26 -23.35
N VAL A 188 15.90 -2.37 -23.59
CA VAL A 188 14.88 -1.74 -22.73
C VAL A 188 14.47 -2.61 -21.53
N GLN A 189 14.63 -3.93 -21.61
CA GLN A 189 14.20 -4.86 -20.55
C GLN A 189 14.68 -4.47 -19.14
N PRO A 190 15.95 -4.06 -18.90
CA PRO A 190 16.38 -3.68 -17.55
C PRO A 190 15.59 -2.50 -16.97
N MET A 191 15.21 -1.54 -17.81
CA MET A 191 14.41 -0.37 -17.42
C MET A 191 12.96 -0.76 -17.13
N ILE A 192 12.38 -1.65 -17.96
CA ILE A 192 11.04 -2.21 -17.69
C ILE A 192 11.03 -2.98 -16.37
N LYS A 193 12.05 -3.81 -16.10
CA LYS A 193 12.16 -4.55 -14.84
C LYS A 193 12.27 -3.63 -13.63
N SER A 194 12.99 -2.51 -13.77
CA SER A 194 13.07 -1.48 -12.74
C SER A 194 11.68 -0.88 -12.46
N ALA A 195 10.96 -0.45 -13.50
CA ALA A 195 9.61 0.10 -13.37
C ALA A 195 8.62 -0.90 -12.75
N LEU A 196 8.65 -2.15 -13.20
CA LEU A 196 7.84 -3.24 -12.64
C LEU A 196 8.18 -3.53 -11.17
N SER A 197 9.45 -3.38 -10.77
CA SER A 197 9.88 -3.55 -9.38
C SER A 197 9.32 -2.44 -8.49
N SER A 198 9.41 -1.18 -8.93
CA SER A 198 8.81 -0.04 -8.20
C SER A 198 7.31 -0.20 -8.09
N TRP A 199 6.65 -0.65 -9.16
CA TRP A 199 5.21 -0.91 -9.18
C TRP A 199 4.82 -2.02 -8.20
N ALA A 200 5.55 -3.13 -8.18
CA ALA A 200 5.31 -4.23 -7.24
C ALA A 200 5.56 -3.84 -5.78
N ALA A 201 6.44 -2.85 -5.54
CA ALA A 201 6.70 -2.28 -4.22
C ALA A 201 5.64 -1.25 -3.76
N GLY A 202 4.69 -0.89 -4.63
CA GLY A 202 3.70 0.16 -4.36
C GLY A 202 4.25 1.59 -4.55
N ASP A 203 5.45 1.75 -5.10
CA ASP A 203 6.00 3.05 -5.48
C ASP A 203 5.48 3.46 -6.86
N TYR A 204 4.18 3.79 -6.89
CA TYR A 204 3.44 4.03 -8.11
C TYR A 204 3.94 5.23 -8.90
N TRP A 205 4.39 6.30 -8.22
CA TRP A 205 4.88 7.50 -8.89
C TRP A 205 6.20 7.22 -9.61
N ASP A 206 7.13 6.54 -8.96
CA ASP A 206 8.40 6.15 -9.58
C ASP A 206 8.15 5.18 -10.76
N ALA A 207 7.30 4.18 -10.57
CA ALA A 207 6.92 3.26 -11.64
C ALA A 207 6.31 3.97 -12.85
N TRP A 208 5.31 4.83 -12.62
CA TRP A 208 4.65 5.59 -13.68
C TRP A 208 5.62 6.53 -14.38
N GLN A 209 6.49 7.23 -13.64
CA GLN A 209 7.50 8.12 -14.24
C GLN A 209 8.47 7.35 -15.12
N GLN A 210 8.94 6.17 -14.69
CA GLN A 210 9.80 5.32 -15.50
C GLN A 210 9.10 4.87 -16.79
N PHE A 211 7.85 4.41 -16.72
CA PHE A 211 7.07 4.06 -17.92
C PHE A 211 6.82 5.26 -18.84
N ASN A 212 6.41 6.40 -18.29
CA ASN A 212 6.16 7.63 -19.01
C ASN A 212 7.42 8.18 -19.71
N ASN A 213 8.60 8.02 -19.09
CA ASN A 213 9.88 8.36 -19.72
C ASN A 213 10.19 7.44 -20.89
N LEU A 214 9.96 6.13 -20.73
CA LEU A 214 10.13 5.14 -21.80
C LEU A 214 9.16 5.38 -22.96
N THR A 215 7.90 5.69 -22.70
CA THR A 215 6.91 5.96 -23.77
C THR A 215 7.09 7.32 -24.44
N LYS A 216 7.86 8.24 -23.85
CA LYS A 216 8.25 9.51 -24.50
C LYS A 216 9.55 9.44 -25.28
N ASP A 217 10.34 8.38 -25.10
CA ASP A 217 11.58 8.19 -25.83
C ASP A 217 11.30 7.83 -27.30
N PRO A 218 11.69 8.68 -28.29
CA PRO A 218 11.46 8.43 -29.71
C PRO A 218 12.17 7.17 -30.24
N ALA A 219 13.15 6.63 -29.50
CA ALA A 219 13.80 5.37 -29.84
C ALA A 219 12.86 4.17 -29.65
N GLN A 220 11.80 4.30 -28.84
CA GLN A 220 10.83 3.25 -28.64
C GLN A 220 9.82 3.25 -29.77
N THR A 221 9.85 2.20 -30.59
CA THR A 221 8.92 2.00 -31.70
C THR A 221 8.38 0.56 -31.73
N GLY A 222 7.43 0.30 -32.62
CA GLY A 222 6.95 -1.04 -32.92
C GLY A 222 6.29 -1.75 -31.75
N PHE A 223 6.51 -3.06 -31.66
CA PHE A 223 5.95 -3.92 -30.63
C PHE A 223 6.37 -3.50 -29.22
N VAL A 224 7.64 -3.10 -29.04
CA VAL A 224 8.14 -2.64 -27.73
C VAL A 224 7.34 -1.42 -27.24
N TYR A 225 7.11 -0.43 -28.11
CA TYR A 225 6.34 0.76 -27.78
C TYR A 225 4.90 0.42 -27.39
N ASP A 226 4.24 -0.45 -28.16
CA ASP A 226 2.88 -0.91 -27.84
C ASP A 226 2.80 -1.58 -26.46
N GLN A 227 3.81 -2.40 -26.11
CA GLN A 227 3.87 -3.04 -24.79
C GLN A 227 4.13 -2.04 -23.66
N LEU A 228 4.96 -1.02 -23.88
CA LEU A 228 5.19 0.04 -22.89
C LEU A 228 3.91 0.83 -22.60
N LEU A 229 3.12 1.17 -23.64
CA LEU A 229 1.84 1.85 -23.46
C LEU A 229 0.84 1.00 -22.65
N LEU A 230 0.77 -0.31 -22.91
CA LEU A 230 -0.07 -1.22 -22.12
C LEU A 230 0.36 -1.26 -20.67
N MET A 231 1.65 -1.43 -20.39
CA MET A 231 2.18 -1.46 -19.01
C MET A 231 1.96 -0.14 -18.29
N GLN A 232 2.13 1.00 -18.97
CA GLN A 232 1.83 2.31 -18.42
C GLN A 232 0.35 2.42 -18.04
N SER A 233 -0.56 2.02 -18.93
CA SER A 233 -2.00 2.07 -18.67
C SER A 233 -2.44 1.15 -17.52
N GLU A 234 -1.85 -0.06 -17.42
CA GLU A 234 -2.08 -0.95 -16.28
C GLU A 234 -1.59 -0.31 -14.97
N CYS A 235 -0.41 0.33 -14.98
CA CYS A 235 0.13 1.07 -13.84
C CYS A 235 -0.81 2.21 -13.41
N GLU A 236 -1.27 3.03 -14.37
CA GLU A 236 -2.25 4.11 -14.13
C GLU A 236 -3.54 3.58 -13.49
N SER A 237 -4.08 2.47 -14.01
CA SER A 237 -5.31 1.88 -13.46
C SER A 237 -5.17 1.39 -12.01
N THR A 238 -3.97 0.98 -11.59
CA THR A 238 -3.72 0.43 -10.25
C THR A 238 -3.25 1.47 -9.26
N MET A 239 -2.64 2.57 -9.71
CA MET A 239 -2.19 3.65 -8.83
C MET A 239 -3.31 4.60 -8.40
N TYR A 240 -4.39 4.71 -9.17
CA TYR A 240 -5.44 5.70 -8.96
C TYR A 240 -6.05 5.64 -7.55
N GLU A 241 -6.65 4.52 -7.17
CA GLU A 241 -7.38 4.40 -5.91
C GLU A 241 -6.48 4.56 -4.67
N PRO A 242 -5.30 3.88 -4.57
CA PRO A 242 -4.42 4.04 -3.42
C PRO A 242 -3.94 5.47 -3.20
N LEU A 243 -3.59 6.18 -4.29
CA LEU A 243 -3.09 7.54 -4.20
C LEU A 243 -4.21 8.56 -3.90
N LEU A 244 -5.41 8.36 -4.47
CA LEU A 244 -6.57 9.19 -4.13
C LEU A 244 -6.95 9.00 -2.66
N MET A 245 -6.96 7.76 -2.16
CA MET A 245 -7.18 7.47 -0.75
C MET A 245 -6.10 8.11 0.14
N ALA A 246 -4.83 8.08 -0.27
CA ALA A 246 -3.76 8.75 0.48
C ALA A 246 -3.99 10.27 0.57
N ALA A 247 -4.42 10.92 -0.51
CA ALA A 247 -4.79 12.33 -0.49
C ALA A 247 -5.99 12.62 0.42
N ARG A 248 -7.01 11.74 0.43
CA ARG A 248 -8.16 11.87 1.33
C ARG A 248 -7.79 11.68 2.80
N ASN A 249 -6.89 10.75 3.11
CA ASN A 249 -6.36 10.58 4.47
C ASN A 249 -5.64 11.85 4.94
N LEU A 250 -4.88 12.51 4.06
CA LEU A 250 -4.29 13.83 4.36
C LEU A 250 -5.39 14.87 4.66
N MET A 251 -6.46 14.91 3.88
CA MET A 251 -7.59 15.82 4.12
C MET A 251 -8.30 15.55 5.45
N GLU A 252 -8.50 14.28 5.82
CA GLU A 252 -9.05 13.88 7.13
C GLU A 252 -8.17 14.35 8.29
N GLY A 253 -6.85 14.33 8.11
CA GLY A 253 -5.88 14.90 9.04
C GLY A 253 -5.80 16.43 9.04
N GLY A 254 -6.56 17.13 8.20
CA GLY A 254 -6.50 18.58 8.03
C GLY A 254 -5.28 19.07 7.22
N ARG A 255 -4.56 18.16 6.55
CA ARG A 255 -3.34 18.42 5.76
C ARG A 255 -3.68 18.88 4.33
N TYR A 256 -4.50 19.92 4.20
CA TYR A 256 -5.10 20.31 2.92
C TYR A 256 -4.10 20.82 1.87
N MET A 257 -2.97 21.43 2.25
CA MET A 257 -1.94 21.84 1.28
C MET A 257 -1.16 20.63 0.77
N SER A 258 -0.86 19.68 1.66
CA SER A 258 -0.23 18.40 1.29
C SER A 258 -1.16 17.59 0.37
N ALA A 259 -2.45 17.50 0.73
CA ALA A 259 -3.47 16.84 -0.08
C ALA A 259 -3.65 17.51 -1.45
N GLN A 260 -3.71 18.84 -1.49
CA GLN A 260 -3.79 19.60 -2.74
C GLN A 260 -2.63 19.26 -3.67
N SER A 261 -1.39 19.26 -3.15
CA SER A 261 -0.20 18.93 -3.95
C SER A 261 -0.27 17.51 -4.51
N ALA A 262 -0.74 16.54 -3.71
CA ALA A 262 -0.91 15.15 -4.15
C ALA A 262 -2.02 15.01 -5.22
N LEU A 263 -3.13 15.72 -5.06
CA LEU A 263 -4.25 15.73 -6.00
C LEU A 263 -3.90 16.44 -7.32
N GLU A 264 -3.13 17.53 -7.27
CA GLU A 264 -2.62 18.21 -8.48
C GLU A 264 -1.69 17.29 -9.28
N ALA A 265 -0.84 16.51 -8.58
CA ALA A 265 -0.03 15.48 -9.23
C ALA A 265 -0.91 14.42 -9.90
N LEU A 266 -1.95 13.91 -9.21
CA LEU A 266 -2.90 12.96 -9.80
C LEU A 266 -3.66 13.54 -10.98
N GLN A 267 -4.12 14.80 -10.91
CA GLN A 267 -4.82 15.47 -11.99
C GLN A 267 -3.98 15.60 -13.26
N ALA A 268 -2.65 15.72 -13.12
CA ALA A 268 -1.73 15.74 -14.26
C ALA A 268 -1.68 14.41 -15.04
N VAL A 269 -2.09 13.29 -14.41
CA VAL A 269 -2.19 11.97 -15.03
C VAL A 269 -3.63 11.67 -15.45
N PHE A 270 -4.58 11.87 -14.54
CA PHE A 270 -6.00 11.61 -14.72
C PHE A 270 -6.75 12.92 -15.02
N VAL A 271 -6.59 13.38 -16.26
CA VAL A 271 -7.19 14.64 -16.73
C VAL A 271 -8.71 14.56 -16.67
N ASP A 272 -9.35 15.66 -16.27
CA ASP A 272 -10.81 15.81 -16.16
C ASP A 272 -11.51 14.82 -15.20
N ASP A 273 -10.78 14.23 -14.25
CA ASP A 273 -11.38 13.33 -13.25
C ASP A 273 -12.28 14.11 -12.24
N PRO A 274 -13.57 13.75 -12.13
CA PRO A 274 -14.52 14.47 -11.28
C PRO A 274 -14.28 14.27 -9.78
N ALA A 275 -13.72 13.13 -9.36
CA ALA A 275 -13.45 12.86 -7.95
C ALA A 275 -12.24 13.68 -7.48
N ILE A 276 -11.16 13.70 -8.28
CA ILE A 276 -9.99 14.56 -8.02
C ILE A 276 -10.39 16.03 -8.00
N ALA A 277 -11.20 16.48 -8.97
CA ALA A 277 -11.67 17.86 -9.03
C ALA A 277 -12.51 18.26 -7.80
N ALA A 278 -13.38 17.36 -7.32
CA ALA A 278 -14.17 17.61 -6.11
C ALA A 278 -13.28 17.73 -4.86
N ASP A 279 -12.30 16.85 -4.70
CA ASP A 279 -11.39 16.87 -3.55
C ASP A 279 -10.44 18.08 -3.58
N LEU A 280 -10.00 18.52 -4.78
CA LEU A 280 -9.26 19.77 -4.96
C LEU A 280 -10.07 20.99 -4.51
N ALA A 281 -11.35 21.07 -4.88
CA ALA A 281 -12.22 22.17 -4.45
C ALA A 281 -12.39 22.22 -2.92
N VAL A 282 -12.40 21.07 -2.24
CA VAL A 282 -12.38 21.02 -0.77
C VAL A 282 -11.06 21.57 -0.23
N CYS A 283 -9.92 21.18 -0.81
CA CYS A 283 -8.61 21.69 -0.40
C CYS A 283 -8.50 23.21 -0.58
N GLU A 284 -8.89 23.73 -1.75
CA GLU A 284 -8.88 25.16 -2.05
C GLU A 284 -9.63 26.00 -1.01
N ASN A 285 -10.72 25.49 -0.45
CA ASN A 285 -11.52 26.17 0.57
C ASN A 285 -10.89 26.15 1.97
N ASN A 286 -9.93 25.27 2.22
CA ASN A 286 -9.30 25.09 3.53
C ASN A 286 -7.83 25.53 3.59
N VAL A 287 -7.17 25.74 2.44
CA VAL A 287 -5.79 26.25 2.42
C VAL A 287 -5.73 27.77 2.64
N PRO A 288 -4.68 28.31 3.28
CA PRO A 288 -4.48 29.75 3.41
C PRO A 288 -4.43 30.45 2.04
N LYS A 289 -5.22 31.52 1.89
CA LYS A 289 -5.30 32.28 0.62
C LYS A 289 -4.07 33.14 0.35
N VAL A 290 -3.39 33.58 1.39
CA VAL A 290 -2.20 34.44 1.30
C VAL A 290 -1.15 33.89 2.26
N LEU A 291 0.05 33.68 1.73
CA LEU A 291 1.24 33.34 2.48
C LEU A 291 2.30 34.40 2.22
N VAL A 292 3.04 34.75 3.27
CA VAL A 292 4.18 35.68 3.22
C VAL A 292 5.43 34.96 3.67
N GLU A 293 6.57 35.39 3.14
CA GLU A 293 7.86 34.88 3.58
C GLU A 293 8.11 35.29 5.05
N TYR A 294 8.49 34.30 5.87
CA TYR A 294 8.77 34.51 7.28
C TYR A 294 10.28 34.64 7.53
N PHE A 295 10.70 35.82 8.02
CA PHE A 295 12.11 36.15 8.28
C PHE A 295 12.53 36.02 9.75
N GLY A 296 11.59 35.77 10.66
CA GLY A 296 11.86 35.72 12.10
C GLY A 296 12.52 34.40 12.57
N PRO A 297 12.70 34.26 13.89
CA PRO A 297 13.16 33.02 14.49
C PRO A 297 12.08 31.93 14.42
N ILE A 298 12.49 30.67 14.32
CA ILE A 298 11.60 29.52 14.49
C ILE A 298 11.72 29.05 15.92
N GLU A 299 10.60 29.06 16.64
CA GLU A 299 10.57 28.65 18.03
C GLU A 299 10.41 27.13 18.15
N ILE A 300 11.21 26.52 19.03
CA ILE A 300 11.09 25.11 19.34
C ILE A 300 10.98 24.99 20.85
N ILE A 301 9.91 24.38 21.31
CA ILE A 301 9.67 24.12 22.73
C ILE A 301 9.58 22.63 22.98
N SER A 302 9.99 22.20 24.17
CA SER A 302 9.79 20.82 24.59
C SER A 302 9.05 20.70 25.90
N ILE A 303 8.26 19.64 26.03
CA ILE A 303 7.59 19.25 27.26
C ILE A 303 7.84 17.78 27.54
N LEU A 304 7.76 17.40 28.81
CA LEU A 304 7.64 16.00 29.22
C LEU A 304 6.15 15.60 29.26
N PRO A 305 5.84 14.30 29.42
CA PRO A 305 4.47 13.84 29.63
C PRO A 305 3.80 14.56 30.79
N LEU A 306 2.48 14.72 30.69
CA LEU A 306 1.73 15.56 31.60
C LEU A 306 1.38 14.85 32.91
N ILE A 307 1.26 15.65 33.97
CA ILE A 307 0.61 15.24 35.22
C ILE A 307 -0.90 15.30 35.00
N ALA A 308 -1.52 14.13 34.84
CA ALA A 308 -2.97 13.95 34.67
C ALA A 308 -3.71 13.92 36.01
N ASP A 309 -3.09 13.35 37.04
CA ASP A 309 -3.60 13.26 38.40
C ASP A 309 -2.74 14.08 39.36
N ALA A 310 -3.12 15.36 39.52
CA ALA A 310 -2.44 16.29 40.40
C ALA A 310 -2.53 15.86 41.88
N GLU A 311 -3.62 15.22 42.31
CA GLU A 311 -3.78 14.79 43.70
C GLU A 311 -2.72 13.75 44.06
N THR A 312 -2.57 12.71 43.22
CA THR A 312 -1.50 11.71 43.40
C THR A 312 -0.12 12.36 43.32
N ALA A 313 0.10 13.21 42.33
CA ALA A 313 1.42 13.81 42.06
C ALA A 313 1.91 14.75 43.18
N PHE A 314 1.01 15.49 43.82
CA PHE A 314 1.32 16.47 44.87
C PHE A 314 0.98 16.01 46.30
N SER A 315 0.65 14.72 46.49
CA SER A 315 0.30 14.13 47.80
C SER A 315 1.44 14.06 48.83
N GLY A 316 2.67 14.46 48.47
CA GLY A 316 3.87 14.39 49.31
C GLY A 316 4.63 13.06 49.18
N GLY A 317 5.97 13.10 49.31
CA GLY A 317 6.80 11.89 49.19
C GLY A 317 8.19 12.14 48.56
N PRO A 318 9.03 11.10 48.42
CA PRO A 318 10.42 11.23 47.96
C PRO A 318 10.54 11.74 46.52
N ASN A 319 9.51 11.57 45.69
CA ASN A 319 9.52 11.97 44.28
C ASN A 319 8.97 13.38 44.02
N LEU A 320 8.48 14.09 45.05
CA LEU A 320 7.78 15.37 44.92
C LEU A 320 8.63 16.45 44.23
N ALA A 321 9.94 16.49 44.50
CA ALA A 321 10.85 17.45 43.87
C ALA A 321 10.96 17.22 42.35
N ALA A 322 10.97 15.96 41.91
CA ALA A 322 11.00 15.61 40.49
C ALA A 322 9.68 16.00 39.80
N VAL A 323 8.54 15.66 40.40
CA VAL A 323 7.20 16.06 39.90
C VAL A 323 7.07 17.58 39.75
N ARG A 324 7.54 18.33 40.75
CA ARG A 324 7.46 19.79 40.79
C ARG A 324 8.18 20.45 39.62
N ASP A 325 9.34 19.96 39.23
CA ASP A 325 10.26 20.73 38.39
C ASP A 325 10.21 20.35 36.92
N VAL A 326 9.89 19.09 36.63
CA VAL A 326 10.16 18.53 35.31
C VAL A 326 8.93 18.45 34.41
N MET A 327 7.71 18.39 34.97
CA MET A 327 6.47 18.19 34.20
C MET A 327 5.47 19.33 34.40
N LEU A 328 4.61 19.51 33.41
CA LEU A 328 3.42 20.36 33.46
C LEU A 328 2.21 19.50 33.86
N THR A 329 1.22 20.12 34.49
CA THR A 329 -0.12 19.53 34.61
C THR A 329 -0.90 19.68 33.30
N THR A 330 -1.97 18.90 33.14
CA THR A 330 -2.90 19.05 32.00
C THR A 330 -3.49 20.46 31.93
N GLY A 331 -3.81 21.07 33.08
CA GLY A 331 -4.29 22.45 33.16
C GLY A 331 -3.24 23.49 32.75
N GLU A 332 -1.99 23.34 33.19
CA GLU A 332 -0.88 24.21 32.76
C GLU A 332 -0.64 24.08 31.25
N PHE A 333 -0.70 22.87 30.69
CA PHE A 333 -0.53 22.67 29.25
C PHE A 333 -1.64 23.33 28.42
N ARG A 334 -2.91 23.26 28.86
CA ARG A 334 -4.02 23.98 28.19
C ARG A 334 -3.79 25.48 28.17
N ARG A 335 -3.40 26.07 29.31
CA ARG A 335 -3.08 27.50 29.39
C ARG A 335 -1.85 27.88 28.56
N LEU A 336 -0.87 26.99 28.44
CA LEU A 336 0.26 27.15 27.53
C LEU A 336 -0.22 27.29 26.07
N LEU A 337 -1.10 26.39 25.61
CA LEU A 337 -1.65 26.45 24.25
C LEU A 337 -2.42 27.76 24.01
N GLU A 338 -3.24 28.20 24.98
CA GLU A 338 -3.94 29.50 24.91
C GLU A 338 -2.97 30.68 24.80
N GLN A 339 -1.88 30.69 25.58
CA GLN A 339 -0.87 31.75 25.49
C GLN A 339 -0.15 31.74 24.14
N LEU A 340 0.24 30.57 23.63
CA LEU A 340 0.91 30.45 22.34
C LEU A 340 -0.02 30.93 21.21
N TYR A 341 -1.28 30.50 21.23
CA TYR A 341 -2.29 30.92 20.25
C TYR A 341 -2.54 32.43 20.31
N GLY A 342 -2.80 32.98 21.51
CA GLY A 342 -3.02 34.41 21.72
C GLY A 342 -1.82 35.29 21.34
N ASN A 343 -0.61 34.72 21.39
CA ASN A 343 0.61 35.37 20.94
C ASN A 343 0.92 35.11 19.46
N HIS A 344 -0.06 34.66 18.66
CA HIS A 344 0.04 34.43 17.21
C HIS A 344 1.06 33.36 16.78
N PHE A 345 1.37 32.38 17.63
CA PHE A 345 2.11 31.21 17.17
C PHE A 345 1.25 30.31 16.27
N ILE A 346 1.90 29.57 15.39
CA ILE A 346 1.32 28.54 14.54
C ILE A 346 2.23 27.32 14.56
N LEU A 347 1.65 26.14 14.74
CA LEU A 347 2.37 24.87 14.68
C LEU A 347 2.81 24.59 13.25
N ILE A 348 4.06 24.16 13.10
CA ILE A 348 4.61 23.68 11.83
C ILE A 348 5.27 22.31 12.04
N ASP A 349 5.22 21.48 11.01
CA ASP A 349 6.05 20.28 10.97
C ASP A 349 7.54 20.66 10.89
N HIS A 350 8.38 19.88 11.58
CA HIS A 350 9.81 20.16 11.63
C HIS A 350 10.51 19.96 10.27
N ASP A 351 9.99 19.08 9.42
CA ASP A 351 10.48 18.78 8.07
C ASP A 351 10.30 19.96 7.08
N ARG A 352 9.40 20.91 7.38
CA ARG A 352 9.24 22.14 6.59
C ARG A 352 10.41 23.09 6.72
N ILE A 353 11.25 22.91 7.73
CA ILE A 353 12.37 23.80 8.05
C ILE A 353 13.60 23.50 7.17
N TYR A 354 13.75 22.29 6.65
CA TYR A 354 14.94 21.87 5.91
C TYR A 354 14.64 20.99 4.68
N ASP A 355 15.57 20.94 3.73
CA ASP A 355 15.50 20.05 2.56
C ASP A 355 16.15 18.67 2.84
N GLU A 356 16.09 17.75 1.88
CA GLU A 356 16.75 16.43 1.98
C GLU A 356 18.26 16.47 2.25
N ASN A 357 18.90 17.60 1.94
CA ASN A 357 20.31 17.87 2.18
C ASN A 357 20.57 18.57 3.53
N GLY A 358 19.53 18.82 4.35
CA GLY A 358 19.65 19.50 5.63
C GLY A 358 19.87 21.01 5.54
N ASN A 359 19.67 21.62 4.36
CA ASN A 359 19.72 23.07 4.20
C ASN A 359 18.40 23.68 4.66
N ARG A 360 18.48 24.84 5.34
CA ARG A 360 17.29 25.58 5.75
C ARG A 360 16.46 26.01 4.53
N LYS A 361 15.16 25.72 4.56
CA LYS A 361 14.18 26.17 3.57
C LYS A 361 13.61 27.54 3.94
N THR A 362 13.24 28.31 2.91
CA THR A 362 12.39 29.48 3.09
C THR A 362 11.02 29.03 3.60
N LEU A 363 10.54 29.66 4.67
CA LEU A 363 9.26 29.34 5.27
C LEU A 363 8.22 30.37 4.87
N TRP A 364 7.08 29.90 4.38
CA TRP A 364 5.94 30.72 3.99
C TRP A 364 4.80 30.44 4.96
N LEU A 365 4.24 31.49 5.57
CA LEU A 365 3.21 31.38 6.60
C LEU A 365 2.08 32.38 6.33
N PRO A 366 0.88 32.16 6.91
CA PRO A 366 -0.12 33.20 6.98
C PRO A 366 0.43 34.47 7.63
N GLU A 367 -0.04 35.62 7.17
CA GLU A 367 0.41 36.91 7.68
C GLU A 367 0.25 37.00 9.21
N ASN A 368 1.23 37.62 9.89
CA ASN A 368 1.29 37.80 11.34
C ASN A 368 1.46 36.53 12.19
N LYS A 369 1.59 35.33 11.60
CA LYS A 369 1.87 34.10 12.36
C LYS A 369 3.37 33.88 12.59
N LYS A 370 3.70 33.28 13.73
CA LYS A 370 5.07 32.90 14.13
C LYS A 370 5.18 31.37 14.22
N PRO A 371 6.15 30.73 13.55
CA PRO A 371 6.26 29.27 13.54
C PRO A 371 6.74 28.72 14.89
N LEU A 372 6.14 27.59 15.26
CA LEU A 372 6.43 26.85 16.48
C LEU A 372 6.52 25.34 16.18
N VAL A 373 7.57 24.70 16.66
CA VAL A 373 7.65 23.24 16.77
C VAL A 373 7.49 22.86 18.25
N LEU A 374 6.46 22.10 18.57
CA LEU A 374 6.25 21.52 19.91
C LEU A 374 6.79 20.10 19.94
N VAL A 375 7.72 19.81 20.85
CA VAL A 375 8.31 18.48 21.03
C VAL A 375 7.84 17.86 22.34
N ILE A 376 7.25 16.67 22.29
CA ILE A 376 6.96 15.86 23.48
C ILE A 376 8.11 14.86 23.67
N GLU A 377 8.85 14.99 24.75
CA GLU A 377 10.04 14.16 25.01
C GLU A 377 9.74 12.97 25.90
N GLY A 378 10.08 11.76 25.42
CA GLY A 378 10.02 10.54 26.24
C GLY A 378 8.61 10.16 26.66
N LEU A 379 7.66 10.23 25.72
CA LEU A 379 6.27 9.76 25.89
C LEU A 379 6.17 8.22 25.80
N ASN A 380 6.98 7.53 26.59
CA ASN A 380 7.11 6.07 26.56
C ASN A 380 6.34 5.35 27.66
N TYR A 381 5.85 6.06 28.68
CA TYR A 381 5.08 5.51 29.82
C TYR A 381 5.90 4.57 30.74
N TYR A 382 7.05 5.06 31.20
CA TYR A 382 7.92 4.37 32.14
C TYR A 382 7.20 3.99 33.44
N ALA A 383 7.52 2.81 33.99
CA ALA A 383 6.91 2.33 35.22
C ALA A 383 7.17 3.29 36.40
N SER A 384 8.35 3.93 36.40
CA SER A 384 8.75 4.93 37.40
C SER A 384 7.89 6.19 37.40
N ARG A 385 7.28 6.56 36.26
CA ARG A 385 6.42 7.75 36.14
C ARG A 385 4.99 7.52 36.62
N ARG A 386 4.54 6.27 36.74
CA ARG A 386 3.18 5.93 37.20
C ARG A 386 2.87 6.50 38.60
N ALA A 387 3.86 6.57 39.47
CA ALA A 387 3.73 7.16 40.81
C ALA A 387 3.72 8.70 40.81
N LEU A 388 3.90 9.34 39.64
CA LEU A 388 3.98 10.79 39.48
C LEU A 388 2.66 11.39 38.95
N GLY A 389 1.57 10.62 38.97
CA GLY A 389 0.26 11.05 38.46
C GLY A 389 0.19 11.17 36.94
N THR A 390 1.12 10.54 36.20
CA THR A 390 1.05 10.46 34.74
C THR A 390 0.21 9.27 34.27
N ASN A 391 -0.17 9.28 33.00
CA ASN A 391 -0.81 8.15 32.34
C ASN A 391 0.11 6.92 32.23
N TRP A 392 -0.48 5.77 31.92
CA TRP A 392 0.15 4.44 31.94
C TRP A 392 0.38 3.86 30.54
N ASP A 393 -0.50 4.15 29.57
CA ASP A 393 -0.42 3.66 28.20
C ASP A 393 -1.15 4.62 27.23
N LEU A 394 -0.84 4.53 25.93
CA LEU A 394 -1.74 5.00 24.87
C LEU A 394 -2.59 3.86 24.32
N VAL A 395 -3.83 4.20 23.97
CA VAL A 395 -4.79 3.33 23.28
C VAL A 395 -5.53 4.13 22.22
N LEU A 396 -6.15 3.42 21.28
CA LEU A 396 -7.17 4.00 20.41
C LEU A 396 -8.54 3.78 21.07
N ASP A 397 -9.38 4.82 21.09
CA ASP A 397 -10.80 4.66 21.44
C ASP A 397 -11.60 4.03 20.28
N GLU A 398 -12.90 3.80 20.50
CA GLU A 398 -13.79 3.22 19.47
C GLU A 398 -13.94 4.09 18.22
N SER A 399 -13.64 5.40 18.32
CA SER A 399 -13.63 6.35 17.20
C SER A 399 -12.25 6.49 16.55
N GLY A 400 -11.25 5.72 17.00
CA GLY A 400 -9.88 5.78 16.51
C GLY A 400 -9.09 6.99 17.01
N ASN A 401 -9.53 7.71 18.05
CA ASN A 401 -8.74 8.78 18.65
C ASN A 401 -7.67 8.22 19.57
N VAL A 402 -6.52 8.88 19.61
CA VAL A 402 -5.43 8.52 20.52
C VAL A 402 -5.75 9.05 21.92
N CYS A 403 -5.91 8.12 22.85
CA CYS A 403 -6.29 8.39 24.23
C CYS A 403 -5.24 7.83 25.19
N ALA A 404 -5.10 8.48 26.34
CA ALA A 404 -4.26 8.01 27.42
C ALA A 404 -5.09 7.15 28.40
N THR A 405 -4.43 6.21 29.07
CA THR A 405 -5.07 5.42 30.13
C THR A 405 -4.42 5.62 31.47
N ARG A 406 -5.21 5.56 32.55
CA ARG A 406 -4.72 5.56 33.93
C ARG A 406 -5.71 4.88 34.88
N PRO A 407 -5.28 4.38 36.04
CA PRO A 407 -6.20 3.89 37.05
C PRO A 407 -6.98 5.05 37.70
N GLN A 408 -8.26 4.82 37.98
CA GLN A 408 -9.08 5.63 38.87
C GLN A 408 -9.31 4.87 40.18
N SER A 409 -9.54 5.61 41.28
CA SER A 409 -9.80 5.08 42.63
C SER A 409 -10.72 3.85 42.59
N GLY A 410 -10.17 2.67 42.91
CA GLY A 410 -10.91 1.39 42.86
C GLY A 410 -10.48 0.39 41.78
N ARG A 411 -9.40 0.63 41.03
CA ARG A 411 -8.79 -0.25 39.98
C ARG A 411 -9.48 -0.25 38.61
N GLN A 412 -10.45 0.61 38.35
CA GLN A 412 -10.97 0.79 36.98
C GLN A 412 -9.98 1.64 36.17
N MET A 413 -9.66 1.20 34.94
CA MET A 413 -8.88 2.03 34.01
C MET A 413 -9.80 3.04 33.34
N VAL A 414 -9.39 4.30 33.37
CA VAL A 414 -10.01 5.40 32.62
C VAL A 414 -9.28 5.53 31.30
N ILE A 415 -10.04 5.72 30.22
CA ILE A 415 -9.54 6.11 28.90
C ILE A 415 -9.96 7.57 28.70
N SER A 416 -8.99 8.46 28.47
CA SER A 416 -9.24 9.89 28.33
C SER A 416 -8.44 10.49 27.19
N ARG A 417 -9.12 11.22 26.31
CA ARG A 417 -8.50 12.09 25.29
C ARG A 417 -7.96 13.39 25.91
N GLU A 418 -8.31 13.67 27.16
CA GLU A 418 -8.09 14.95 27.82
C GLU A 418 -6.97 14.94 28.86
N ASP A 419 -6.37 13.78 29.09
CA ASP A 419 -5.40 13.54 30.16
C ASP A 419 -3.95 13.56 29.66
N GLU A 420 -3.70 13.68 28.35
CA GLU A 420 -2.35 13.71 27.76
C GLU A 420 -2.21 14.82 26.70
N ALA A 421 -0.98 15.29 26.50
CA ALA A 421 -0.66 16.37 25.57
C ALA A 421 -1.15 16.11 24.13
N ILE A 422 -1.18 14.83 23.70
CA ILE A 422 -1.65 14.45 22.37
C ILE A 422 -3.11 14.88 22.18
N GLY A 423 -4.03 14.29 22.96
CA GLY A 423 -5.45 14.54 22.77
C GLY A 423 -5.85 15.97 23.16
N ILE A 424 -5.19 16.59 24.15
CA ILE A 424 -5.41 18.01 24.48
C ILE A 424 -5.06 18.90 23.30
N LEU A 425 -3.91 18.67 22.64
CA LEU A 425 -3.52 19.46 21.46
C LEU A 425 -4.45 19.20 20.27
N ASP A 426 -4.85 17.95 20.06
CA ASP A 426 -5.78 17.62 18.97
C ASP A 426 -7.09 18.39 19.11
N LEU A 427 -7.71 18.33 20.29
CA LEU A 427 -8.94 19.08 20.62
C LEU A 427 -8.75 20.60 20.47
N PHE A 428 -7.59 21.11 20.86
CA PHE A 428 -7.29 22.54 20.72
C PHE A 428 -7.21 22.97 19.26
N VAL A 429 -6.58 22.17 18.39
CA VAL A 429 -6.47 22.45 16.95
C VAL A 429 -7.81 22.24 16.23
N GLU A 430 -8.63 21.27 16.65
CA GLU A 430 -9.99 21.08 16.13
C GLU A 430 -10.84 22.36 16.29
N THR A 431 -10.66 23.06 17.42
CA THR A 431 -11.36 24.31 17.75
C THR A 431 -10.65 25.56 17.21
N HIS A 432 -9.33 25.52 17.02
CA HIS A 432 -8.51 26.64 16.54
C HIS A 432 -7.68 26.20 15.32
N ARG A 433 -8.35 25.95 14.19
CA ARG A 433 -7.69 25.44 12.97
C ARG A 433 -6.53 26.31 12.49
N ASP A 434 -6.60 27.62 12.70
CA ASP A 434 -5.55 28.58 12.33
C ASP A 434 -4.32 28.57 13.27
N PHE A 435 -4.32 27.73 14.31
CA PHE A 435 -3.15 27.42 15.13
C PHE A 435 -2.26 26.33 14.50
N SER A 436 -2.73 25.64 13.46
CA SER A 436 -2.03 24.52 12.82
C SER A 436 -1.78 24.81 11.35
N TYR A 437 -0.51 24.80 10.94
CA TYR A 437 -0.16 24.99 9.54
C TYR A 437 -0.21 23.66 8.80
N ASP A 438 -1.10 23.55 7.81
CA ASP A 438 -1.30 22.33 7.02
C ASP A 438 -1.54 21.08 7.88
N GLY A 439 -2.31 21.21 8.95
CA GLY A 439 -2.65 20.10 9.85
C GLY A 439 -1.53 19.70 10.83
N ALA A 440 -0.40 20.41 10.87
CA ALA A 440 0.69 20.13 11.80
C ALA A 440 0.26 20.10 13.27
N LYS A 441 0.76 19.09 14.01
CA LYS A 441 0.62 18.95 15.46
C LYS A 441 1.97 19.17 16.15
N GLY A 442 2.34 18.27 17.06
CA GLY A 442 3.66 18.22 17.66
C GLY A 442 4.52 17.09 17.10
N THR A 443 5.78 17.08 17.51
CA THR A 443 6.72 15.99 17.30
C THR A 443 6.85 15.17 18.58
N ILE A 444 6.71 13.86 18.50
CA ILE A 444 6.91 12.94 19.63
C ILE A 444 8.32 12.37 19.52
N ALA A 445 9.20 12.74 20.44
CA ALA A 445 10.55 12.19 20.54
C ALA A 445 10.49 10.86 21.32
N VAL A 446 10.58 9.75 20.57
CA VAL A 446 10.36 8.39 21.07
C VAL A 446 11.67 7.67 21.35
N THR A 447 11.65 6.80 22.35
CA THR A 447 12.77 5.94 22.72
C THR A 447 12.35 4.46 22.70
N GLY A 448 13.30 3.54 22.78
CA GLY A 448 13.04 2.10 22.87
C GLY A 448 13.15 1.55 24.30
N TYR A 449 13.54 2.38 25.26
CA TYR A 449 13.71 1.99 26.66
C TYR A 449 12.37 1.60 27.29
N GLU A 450 12.34 0.44 27.95
CA GLU A 450 11.17 -0.25 28.53
C GLU A 450 10.04 -0.67 27.59
N CYS A 451 9.60 0.17 26.65
CA CYS A 451 8.41 -0.03 25.82
C CYS A 451 8.26 1.08 24.76
N LEU A 452 7.26 0.96 23.88
CA LEU A 452 6.74 2.05 23.03
C LEU A 452 5.28 2.32 23.41
N PHE A 453 4.95 3.54 23.79
CA PHE A 453 3.60 3.95 24.23
C PHE A 453 2.98 3.07 25.34
N GLY A 454 3.82 2.57 26.26
CA GLY A 454 3.43 1.66 27.33
C GLY A 454 3.43 0.17 26.95
N LYS A 455 3.54 -0.14 25.65
CA LYS A 455 3.50 -1.50 25.11
C LYS A 455 4.90 -2.08 24.91
N VAL A 456 5.12 -3.29 25.41
CA VAL A 456 6.37 -4.04 25.17
C VAL A 456 6.29 -4.65 23.77
N ILE A 457 7.00 -4.06 22.81
CA ILE A 457 6.97 -4.44 21.39
C ILE A 457 8.11 -5.37 20.99
N HIS A 458 9.09 -5.57 21.88
CA HIS A 458 10.21 -6.48 21.68
C HIS A 458 10.61 -7.17 22.99
N SER A 459 11.02 -8.45 22.91
CA SER A 459 11.30 -9.28 24.09
C SER A 459 12.44 -8.75 24.97
N ASN A 460 13.46 -8.12 24.36
CA ASN A 460 14.58 -7.53 25.09
C ASN A 460 14.23 -6.23 25.85
N GLN A 461 13.03 -5.69 25.72
CA GLN A 461 12.55 -4.58 26.55
C GLN A 461 11.99 -5.08 27.90
N LEU A 462 11.54 -6.34 27.95
CA LEU A 462 10.88 -6.92 29.11
C LEU A 462 11.75 -6.95 30.38
N PRO A 463 13.06 -7.25 30.33
CA PRO A 463 13.92 -7.20 31.52
C PRO A 463 13.97 -5.81 32.16
N ASP A 464 14.18 -4.75 31.37
CA ASP A 464 14.20 -3.37 31.86
C ASP A 464 12.83 -2.96 32.41
N ARG A 465 11.75 -3.29 31.68
CA ARG A 465 10.37 -3.02 32.11
C ARG A 465 10.03 -3.70 33.43
N ASN A 466 10.33 -4.99 33.56
CA ASN A 466 10.03 -5.75 34.78
C ASN A 466 10.92 -5.33 35.95
N LYS A 467 12.17 -4.93 35.70
CA LYS A 467 13.00 -4.31 36.73
C LYS A 467 12.36 -3.02 37.24
N ALA A 468 11.98 -2.12 36.34
CA ALA A 468 11.34 -0.85 36.71
C ALA A 468 10.00 -1.05 37.44
N LEU A 469 9.17 -2.00 36.99
CA LEU A 469 7.92 -2.35 37.68
C LEU A 469 8.18 -2.87 39.09
N ARG A 470 9.13 -3.80 39.25
CA ARG A 470 9.51 -4.38 40.55
C ARG A 470 10.03 -3.31 41.52
N ASP A 471 10.93 -2.44 41.05
CA ASP A 471 11.52 -1.36 41.85
C ASP A 471 10.45 -0.38 42.36
N MET A 472 9.35 -0.22 41.61
CA MET A 472 8.20 0.62 41.96
C MET A 472 7.09 -0.15 42.70
N GLY A 473 7.26 -1.44 42.97
CA GLY A 473 6.27 -2.28 43.66
C GLY A 473 5.05 -2.67 42.80
N TYR A 474 5.13 -2.54 41.48
CA TYR A 474 4.09 -3.00 40.56
C TYR A 474 4.29 -4.48 40.18
N GLN A 475 3.19 -5.10 39.72
CA GLN A 475 3.24 -6.46 39.19
C GLN A 475 4.07 -6.51 37.90
N GLU A 476 4.98 -7.49 37.84
CA GLU A 476 5.76 -7.78 36.64
C GLU A 476 4.90 -8.36 35.52
N LEU A 477 5.27 -8.05 34.28
CA LEU A 477 4.64 -8.58 33.08
C LEU A 477 5.20 -9.97 32.75
N ARG A 478 4.31 -10.86 32.30
CA ARG A 478 4.65 -12.17 31.72
C ARG A 478 4.03 -12.24 30.33
N LEU A 479 4.81 -11.88 29.32
CA LEU A 479 4.35 -11.79 27.93
C LEU A 479 4.93 -12.95 27.12
N SER A 480 4.06 -13.63 26.38
CA SER A 480 4.44 -14.57 25.33
C SER A 480 4.89 -13.82 24.07
N ALA A 481 5.42 -14.56 23.09
CA ALA A 481 5.73 -13.98 21.78
C ALA A 481 4.48 -13.47 21.06
N ALA A 482 3.32 -14.10 21.29
CA ALA A 482 2.04 -13.64 20.74
C ALA A 482 1.62 -12.31 21.36
N ASP A 483 1.72 -12.16 22.68
CA ASP A 483 1.37 -10.90 23.36
C ASP A 483 2.26 -9.73 22.89
N ILE A 484 3.55 -10.00 22.63
CA ILE A 484 4.48 -9.00 22.09
C ILE A 484 4.14 -8.63 20.64
N ALA A 485 3.71 -9.60 19.82
CA ALA A 485 3.24 -9.34 18.46
C ALA A 485 1.95 -8.52 18.47
N ASP A 486 1.04 -8.80 19.39
CA ASP A 486 -0.21 -8.04 19.56
C ASP A 486 0.08 -6.60 20.00
N ASN A 487 0.95 -6.42 21.00
CA ASN A 487 1.46 -5.11 21.41
C ASN A 487 2.08 -4.32 20.26
N ARG A 488 2.84 -4.99 19.37
CA ARG A 488 3.44 -4.36 18.19
C ARG A 488 2.35 -3.85 17.23
N ARG A 489 1.33 -4.65 16.93
CA ARG A 489 0.21 -4.25 16.08
C ARG A 489 -0.56 -3.07 16.66
N GLU A 490 -0.79 -3.06 17.97
CA GLU A 490 -1.45 -1.94 18.63
C GLU A 490 -0.60 -0.67 18.60
N ALA A 491 0.71 -0.77 18.83
CA ALA A 491 1.62 0.36 18.74
C ALA A 491 1.70 0.92 17.30
N GLU A 492 1.75 0.05 16.30
CA GLU A 492 1.74 0.40 14.88
C GLU A 492 0.44 1.13 14.47
N ALA A 493 -0.72 0.69 14.98
CA ALA A 493 -1.99 1.37 14.75
C ALA A 493 -2.00 2.79 15.37
N ILE A 494 -1.43 2.96 16.57
CA ILE A 494 -1.29 4.29 17.21
C ILE A 494 -0.34 5.18 16.40
N VAL A 495 0.82 4.66 15.97
CA VAL A 495 1.78 5.38 15.12
C VAL A 495 1.11 5.85 13.82
N THR A 496 0.40 4.95 13.14
CA THR A 496 -0.31 5.25 11.89
C THR A 496 -1.35 6.35 12.12
N ARG A 497 -2.14 6.25 13.19
CA ARG A 497 -3.14 7.26 13.52
C ARG A 497 -2.50 8.63 13.81
N LEU A 498 -1.40 8.65 14.55
CA LEU A 498 -0.66 9.88 14.85
C LEU A 498 -0.15 10.55 13.55
N GLN A 499 0.46 9.79 12.65
CA GLN A 499 0.91 10.31 11.34
C GLN A 499 -0.24 10.86 10.50
N ASN A 500 -1.34 10.10 10.40
CA ASN A 500 -2.52 10.51 9.65
C ASN A 500 -3.18 11.77 10.20
N THR A 501 -2.99 12.08 11.49
CA THR A 501 -3.57 13.26 12.15
C THR A 501 -2.58 14.42 12.32
N GLY A 502 -1.41 14.34 11.68
CA GLY A 502 -0.43 15.43 11.60
C GLY A 502 0.62 15.43 12.70
N TRP A 503 0.76 14.36 13.47
CA TRP A 503 1.89 14.18 14.40
C TRP A 503 3.13 13.65 13.69
N GLN A 504 4.28 14.14 14.14
CA GLN A 504 5.59 13.75 13.63
C GLN A 504 6.38 12.97 14.68
N PHE A 505 7.41 12.23 14.27
CA PHE A 505 8.29 11.50 15.17
C PHE A 505 9.72 12.04 15.16
N ALA A 506 10.40 11.87 16.28
CA ALA A 506 11.84 12.11 16.42
C ALA A 506 12.49 10.96 17.17
N CYS A 507 13.75 10.67 16.85
CA CYS A 507 14.57 9.76 17.63
C CYS A 507 15.00 10.44 18.93
N PHE A 508 14.73 9.80 20.06
CA PHE A 508 15.22 10.22 21.38
C PHE A 508 16.25 9.25 21.94
N THR A 509 17.02 8.61 21.06
CA THR A 509 17.91 7.45 21.34
C THR A 509 17.14 6.21 21.82
N TYR A 510 17.73 5.02 21.70
CA TYR A 510 17.11 3.82 22.25
C TYR A 510 17.14 3.81 23.79
N GLY A 511 18.29 4.11 24.39
CA GLY A 511 18.54 3.95 25.82
C GLY A 511 18.60 5.25 26.63
N LEU A 512 18.14 6.38 26.06
CA LEU A 512 18.29 7.72 26.64
C LEU A 512 19.77 8.04 26.95
N ILE A 513 20.66 7.69 26.04
CA ILE A 513 22.10 7.84 26.27
C ILE A 513 22.52 9.32 26.16
N ASN A 514 23.44 9.74 27.03
CA ASN A 514 24.18 10.97 26.82
C ASN A 514 25.25 10.71 25.76
N VAL A 515 24.96 11.13 24.51
CA VAL A 515 25.83 10.85 23.37
C VAL A 515 27.19 11.55 23.44
N ARG A 516 27.31 12.64 24.21
CA ARG A 516 28.59 13.34 24.39
C ARG A 516 29.60 12.45 25.11
N ASP A 517 29.12 11.74 26.13
CA ASP A 517 29.92 10.89 27.01
C ASP A 517 29.99 9.43 26.52
N ALA A 518 29.22 9.08 25.48
CA ALA A 518 29.19 7.75 24.90
C ALA A 518 30.31 7.53 23.86
N SER A 519 30.83 6.29 23.82
CA SER A 519 31.72 5.85 22.74
C SER A 519 30.97 5.82 21.40
N PHE A 520 31.73 5.83 20.30
CA PHE A 520 31.12 5.72 18.96
C PHE A 520 30.37 4.39 18.80
N GLU A 521 30.97 3.27 19.19
CA GLU A 521 30.34 1.93 19.18
C GLU A 521 29.01 1.92 19.94
N ARG A 522 28.96 2.53 21.14
CA ARG A 522 27.72 2.62 21.92
C ARG A 522 26.63 3.41 21.20
N ILE A 523 26.97 4.48 20.49
CA ILE A 523 26.01 5.26 19.71
C ILE A 523 25.53 4.45 18.51
N GLN A 524 26.42 3.69 17.87
CA GLN A 524 26.06 2.81 16.76
C GLN A 524 25.08 1.74 17.20
N ASP A 525 25.38 1.03 18.29
CA ASP A 525 24.50 -0.01 18.84
C ASP A 525 23.14 0.56 19.26
N ASP A 526 23.13 1.69 19.96
CA ASP A 526 21.90 2.35 20.41
C ASP A 526 21.03 2.81 19.24
N THR A 527 21.65 3.45 18.24
CA THR A 527 20.95 3.98 17.07
C THR A 527 20.43 2.86 16.17
N SER A 528 21.25 1.85 15.87
CA SER A 528 20.81 0.69 15.08
C SER A 528 19.64 -0.02 15.75
N LYS A 529 19.71 -0.21 17.07
CA LYS A 529 18.60 -0.81 17.82
C LYS A 529 17.33 0.05 17.79
N TRP A 530 17.47 1.38 17.84
CA TRP A 530 16.32 2.29 17.67
C TRP A 530 15.71 2.15 16.28
N LEU A 531 16.53 2.14 15.21
CA LEU A 531 16.07 2.01 13.83
C LEU A 531 15.36 0.66 13.61
N ASP A 532 15.96 -0.43 14.07
CA ASP A 532 15.42 -1.79 13.88
C ASP A 532 14.09 -2.04 14.61
N GLN A 533 13.87 -1.37 15.74
CA GLN A 533 12.71 -1.62 16.60
C GLN A 533 11.65 -0.52 16.50
N ILE A 534 12.05 0.74 16.67
CA ILE A 534 11.15 1.90 16.71
C ILE A 534 11.02 2.52 15.32
N GLY A 535 12.14 2.67 14.60
CA GLY A 535 12.16 3.12 13.21
C GLY A 535 11.34 2.20 12.29
N ALA A 536 11.37 0.88 12.53
CA ALA A 536 10.57 -0.10 11.79
C ALA A 536 9.04 0.13 11.90
N LEU A 537 8.55 0.77 12.97
CA LEU A 537 7.13 1.11 13.13
C LEU A 537 6.85 2.54 12.68
N THR A 538 7.72 3.50 13.03
CA THR A 538 7.53 4.94 12.75
C THR A 538 7.86 5.33 11.30
N GLY A 539 8.56 4.47 10.56
CA GLY A 539 9.14 4.81 9.26
C GLY A 539 10.39 5.68 9.39
N PRO A 540 10.88 6.23 8.26
CA PRO A 540 12.06 7.09 8.26
C PRO A 540 11.84 8.34 9.12
N VAL A 541 12.77 8.61 10.05
CA VAL A 541 12.73 9.78 10.93
C VAL A 541 13.99 10.60 10.73
N GLY A 542 13.83 11.85 10.26
CA GLY A 542 14.94 12.76 10.02
C GLY A 542 15.41 13.56 11.23
N PHE A 543 14.65 13.53 12.33
CA PHE A 543 14.88 14.36 13.51
C PHE A 543 15.50 13.56 14.67
N TYR A 544 16.74 13.90 15.02
CA TYR A 544 17.45 13.38 16.19
C TYR A 544 17.39 14.38 17.34
N ASN A 545 16.59 14.08 18.36
CA ASN A 545 16.46 14.90 19.55
C ASN A 545 17.47 14.43 20.60
N TYR A 546 18.46 15.27 20.97
CA TYR A 546 19.47 14.87 21.95
C TYR A 546 18.90 14.81 23.37
N PRO A 547 18.95 13.65 24.06
CA PRO A 547 18.66 13.58 25.49
C PRO A 547 19.56 14.53 26.26
N PHE A 548 18.98 15.22 27.25
CA PHE A 548 19.68 16.16 28.13
C PHE A 548 20.38 17.33 27.41
N GLY A 549 20.06 17.58 26.13
CA GLY A 549 20.76 18.58 25.31
C GLY A 549 22.22 18.22 25.02
N ALA A 550 22.59 16.93 25.08
CA ALA A 550 23.95 16.43 24.89
C ALA A 550 24.44 16.51 23.43
N PHE A 551 24.47 17.72 22.87
CA PHE A 551 24.88 17.98 21.49
C PHE A 551 26.30 17.50 21.17
N LEU A 552 26.46 16.98 19.94
CA LEU A 552 27.72 16.68 19.26
C LEU A 552 27.96 17.68 18.13
N ASN A 553 29.16 18.25 18.04
CA ASN A 553 29.51 19.12 16.92
C ASN A 553 29.37 18.36 15.58
N GLY A 554 28.85 19.00 14.53
CA GLY A 554 28.67 18.37 13.23
C GLY A 554 29.94 17.86 12.54
N SER A 555 31.14 18.29 12.96
CA SER A 555 32.42 17.72 12.51
C SER A 555 32.87 16.48 13.29
N ASP A 556 32.17 16.13 14.38
CA ASP A 556 32.44 14.92 15.15
C ASP A 556 32.10 13.68 14.31
N PRO A 557 33.00 12.69 14.17
CA PRO A 557 32.73 11.47 13.39
C PRO A 557 31.44 10.76 13.78
N ARG A 558 31.05 10.82 15.06
CA ARG A 558 29.80 10.25 15.58
C ARG A 558 28.58 10.98 15.01
N ALA A 559 28.65 12.31 14.90
CA ALA A 559 27.60 13.12 14.29
C ALA A 559 27.52 12.91 12.77
N ILE A 560 28.67 12.77 12.10
CA ILE A 560 28.71 12.44 10.65
C ILE A 560 28.00 11.11 10.40
N TRP A 561 28.31 10.08 11.18
CA TRP A 561 27.70 8.77 11.04
C TRP A 561 26.18 8.79 11.30
N LEU A 562 25.72 9.55 12.30
CA LEU A 562 24.27 9.75 12.51
C LEU A 562 23.60 10.34 11.27
N ARG A 563 24.25 11.25 10.53
CA ARG A 563 23.70 11.74 9.26
C ARG A 563 23.65 10.67 8.18
N GLU A 564 24.64 9.80 8.12
CA GLU A 564 24.63 8.65 7.20
C GLU A 564 23.44 7.71 7.47
N GLN A 565 22.92 7.69 8.70
CA GLN A 565 21.71 6.93 9.05
C GLN A 565 20.39 7.64 8.69
N GLY A 566 20.45 8.80 8.02
CA GLY A 566 19.27 9.54 7.55
C GLY A 566 18.83 10.73 8.42
N PHE A 567 19.46 10.94 9.59
CA PHE A 567 19.16 12.11 10.41
C PHE A 567 19.69 13.40 9.74
N ARG A 568 18.88 14.45 9.71
CA ARG A 568 19.21 15.76 9.12
C ARG A 568 18.96 16.91 10.06
N PHE A 569 18.01 16.74 10.98
CA PHE A 569 17.69 17.74 11.98
C PHE A 569 18.11 17.25 13.37
N PHE A 570 18.82 18.09 14.10
CA PHE A 570 19.37 17.76 15.42
C PHE A 570 18.93 18.79 16.45
N CYS A 571 18.29 18.38 17.55
CA CYS A 571 17.91 19.31 18.61
C CYS A 571 18.77 19.17 19.86
N GLY A 572 19.40 20.26 20.27
CA GLY A 572 19.96 20.44 21.60
C GLY A 572 18.92 20.92 22.62
N GLN A 573 19.38 21.64 23.63
CA GLN A 573 18.54 22.30 24.63
C GLN A 573 19.13 23.67 24.92
N GLY A 574 18.30 24.71 24.90
CA GLY A 574 18.72 26.08 25.11
C GLY A 574 17.61 26.96 25.66
N THR A 575 17.91 28.24 25.86
CA THR A 575 16.97 29.23 26.44
C THR A 575 16.46 30.24 25.41
N LYS A 576 16.93 30.16 24.17
CA LYS A 576 16.61 31.07 23.06
C LYS A 576 16.34 30.25 21.80
N ALA A 577 15.63 30.84 20.84
CA ALA A 577 15.56 30.31 19.49
C ALA A 577 16.95 30.42 18.84
N TYR A 578 17.71 29.32 18.85
CA TYR A 578 18.99 29.19 18.15
C TYR A 578 18.85 28.15 17.06
N MET A 579 19.37 28.46 15.88
CA MET A 579 19.38 27.55 14.73
C MET A 579 20.63 27.76 13.90
N TYR A 580 21.22 26.65 13.46
CA TYR A 580 22.39 26.60 12.60
C TYR A 580 22.10 25.66 11.44
N SER A 581 22.42 26.08 10.21
CA SER A 581 22.33 25.24 9.01
C SER A 581 23.67 25.28 8.28
N GLY A 582 24.16 24.12 7.85
CA GLY A 582 25.40 23.98 7.10
C GLY A 582 25.94 22.56 7.14
N TYR A 583 26.84 22.23 6.22
CA TYR A 583 27.51 20.92 6.14
C TYR A 583 26.56 19.71 6.13
N GLY A 584 25.40 19.84 5.49
CA GLY A 584 24.46 18.75 5.31
C GLY A 584 23.49 18.50 6.49
N TYR A 585 23.35 19.45 7.42
CA TYR A 585 22.42 19.31 8.55
C TYR A 585 21.90 20.65 9.09
N LEU A 586 20.81 20.54 9.83
CA LEU A 586 20.21 21.59 10.64
C LEU A 586 20.36 21.24 12.12
N TYR A 587 20.79 22.21 12.92
CA TYR A 587 20.78 22.12 14.38
C TYR A 587 19.90 23.23 14.97
N ALA A 588 19.16 22.93 16.02
CA ALA A 588 18.42 23.94 16.77
C ALA A 588 18.41 23.66 18.27
N ASP A 589 18.25 24.72 19.07
CA ASP A 589 17.93 24.59 20.48
C ASP A 589 16.42 24.55 20.68
N LYS A 590 15.97 23.62 21.53
CA LYS A 590 14.61 23.65 22.07
C LYS A 590 14.60 24.21 23.48
N THR A 591 13.56 24.96 23.80
CA THR A 591 13.33 25.53 25.14
C THR A 591 12.41 24.61 25.93
N PRO A 592 12.86 24.03 27.06
CA PRO A 592 11.99 23.20 27.89
C PRO A 592 10.92 24.07 28.58
N ILE A 593 9.67 23.63 28.52
CA ILE A 593 8.55 24.22 29.27
C ILE A 593 8.13 23.21 30.35
N SER A 594 8.53 23.52 31.57
CA SER A 594 8.27 22.76 32.79
C SER A 594 7.96 23.67 33.97
N GLY A 595 7.50 23.10 35.09
CA GLY A 595 7.30 23.86 36.34
C GLY A 595 8.55 24.65 36.77
N TYR A 596 9.75 24.10 36.60
CA TYR A 596 11.00 24.81 36.87
C TYR A 596 11.22 25.99 35.92
N SER A 597 11.04 25.79 34.61
CA SER A 597 11.24 26.86 33.63
C SER A 597 10.24 28.00 33.81
N LEU A 598 8.99 27.70 34.20
CA LEU A 598 7.94 28.69 34.43
C LEU A 598 8.24 29.55 35.66
N ARG A 599 8.73 28.95 36.75
CA ARG A 599 9.21 29.72 37.92
C ARG A 599 10.48 30.52 37.63
N ASN A 600 11.35 30.01 36.76
CA ASN A 600 12.60 30.64 36.36
C ASN A 600 12.52 31.30 34.98
N SER A 601 11.36 31.86 34.64
CA SER A 601 11.01 32.28 33.28
C SER A 601 11.98 33.27 32.65
N ARG A 602 12.60 34.15 33.44
CA ARG A 602 13.62 35.08 32.95
C ARG A 602 14.88 34.37 32.45
N THR A 603 15.31 33.31 33.13
CA THR A 603 16.48 32.49 32.71
C THR A 603 16.22 31.81 31.37
N TYR A 604 15.00 31.31 31.18
CA TYR A 604 14.56 30.66 29.95
C TYR A 604 13.97 31.62 28.90
N GLN A 605 13.95 32.93 29.21
CA GLN A 605 13.39 33.99 28.37
C GLN A 605 11.99 33.68 27.84
N LEU A 606 11.10 33.16 28.69
CA LEU A 606 9.77 32.69 28.28
C LEU A 606 8.83 33.81 27.85
N GLU A 607 9.11 35.06 28.19
CA GLU A 607 8.32 36.25 27.82
C GLU A 607 8.18 36.46 26.31
N ARG A 608 9.07 35.89 25.49
CA ARG A 608 8.93 35.87 24.03
C ARG A 608 7.85 34.90 23.53
N LEU A 609 7.48 33.92 24.35
CA LEU A 609 6.52 32.86 24.05
C LEU A 609 5.15 33.10 24.70
N LEU A 610 5.15 33.46 25.99
CA LEU A 610 3.98 33.42 26.87
C LEU A 610 4.15 34.33 28.09
N ASP A 611 3.04 34.61 28.78
CA ASP A 611 3.06 35.11 30.15
C ASP A 611 3.14 33.94 31.15
N PRO A 612 4.26 33.74 31.87
CA PRO A 612 4.46 32.57 32.74
C PRO A 612 3.46 32.54 33.90
N SER A 613 2.98 33.71 34.35
CA SER A 613 2.04 33.82 35.46
C SER A 613 0.65 33.33 35.10
N LYS A 614 0.28 33.35 33.81
CA LYS A 614 -0.98 32.80 33.30
C LYS A 614 -0.94 31.29 33.11
N VAL A 615 0.25 30.72 32.97
CA VAL A 615 0.42 29.27 32.75
C VAL A 615 0.60 28.57 34.09
N TYR A 616 1.56 29.02 34.91
CA TYR A 616 1.96 28.38 36.16
C TYR A 616 0.82 28.26 37.17
N ASP A 617 0.56 27.05 37.67
CA ASP A 617 -0.46 26.84 38.69
C ASP A 617 0.10 27.08 40.10
N ALA A 618 0.03 28.34 40.55
CA ALA A 618 0.49 28.70 41.89
C ALA A 618 -0.37 28.09 43.01
N THR A 619 -1.60 27.65 42.73
CA THR A 619 -2.50 27.08 43.75
C THR A 619 -2.16 25.63 44.05
N LEU A 620 -1.87 24.84 43.01
CA LEU A 620 -1.40 23.46 43.14
C LEU A 620 0.04 23.38 43.66
N ARG A 621 0.84 24.42 43.40
CA ARG A 621 2.26 24.47 43.75
C ARG A 621 2.56 25.43 44.91
N LYS A 622 1.56 25.75 45.73
CA LYS A 622 1.54 26.85 46.72
C LYS A 622 2.60 26.75 47.81
N ASP A 623 3.06 25.54 48.14
CA ASP A 623 4.02 25.28 49.22
C ASP A 623 5.49 25.24 48.74
N TYR A 624 5.78 25.62 47.48
CA TYR A 624 7.10 25.37 46.86
C TYR A 624 7.64 26.46 45.91
#